data_AF-A0AAE3E9C8-F1
#
_entry.id   AF-A0AAE3E9C8-F1
#
_cell.length_a   1.000
_cell.length_b   1.000
_cell.length_c   1.000
_cell.angle_alpha   90.00
_cell.angle_beta   90.00
_cell.angle_gamma   90.00
#
_symmetry.space_group_name_H-M   'P 1'
#
loop_
_entity.id
_entity.type
_entity.pdbx_description
1 polymer ?
#
loop_
_entity_poly.entity_id
_entity_poly.type
_entity_poly.pdbx_seq_one_letter_code
_entity_poly.pdbx_strand_id
1 'polypeptide(L)'
;MNMRLKKVLDDIQKTENKILELQEHVRQLRIQKKQMEDAEIIKAIRSMKMDSRKMLTFLDGIQNGTVTMQFDEEGNLSMDSSETGIKKEENMDREMSTGLIEEREDLEDEE
;
A
#
# COMPACT_ATOMS: atom_id res chain seq x y z
N MET A 1 -16.08 -39.31 33.31
CA MET A 1 -15.69 -38.17 32.46
C MET A 1 -15.58 -38.66 31.02
N ASN A 2 -16.28 -38.03 30.07
CA ASN A 2 -16.33 -38.51 28.68
C ASN A 2 -15.00 -38.19 27.98
N MET A 3 -14.16 -39.21 27.76
CA MET A 3 -12.80 -39.06 27.21
C MET A 3 -12.78 -38.51 25.78
N ARG A 4 -13.87 -38.67 25.02
CA ARG A 4 -14.00 -38.12 23.67
C ARG A 4 -14.17 -36.60 23.72
N LEU A 5 -14.97 -36.10 24.66
CA LEU A 5 -15.20 -34.68 24.84
C LEU A 5 -13.91 -33.94 25.22
N LYS A 6 -13.09 -34.53 26.10
CA LYS A 6 -11.82 -33.93 26.49
C LYS A 6 -10.85 -33.78 25.31
N LYS A 7 -10.76 -34.79 24.44
CA LYS A 7 -9.92 -34.72 23.24
C LYS A 7 -10.37 -33.62 22.28
N VAL A 8 -11.68 -33.50 22.07
CA VAL A 8 -12.24 -32.43 21.22
C VAL A 8 -11.92 -31.04 21.79
N LEU A 9 -12.02 -30.85 23.11
CA LEU A 9 -11.64 -29.59 23.76
C LEU A 9 -10.15 -29.28 23.59
N ASP A 10 -9.28 -30.28 23.78
CA ASP A 10 -7.84 -30.11 23.59
C ASP A 10 -7.50 -29.75 22.13
N ASP A 11 -8.20 -30.33 21.14
CA ASP A 11 -7.99 -30.06 19.72
C ASP A 11 -8.52 -28.68 19.30
N ILE A 12 -9.65 -28.24 19.89
CA ILE A 12 -10.14 -26.85 19.75
C ILE A 12 -9.08 -25.88 20.26
N GLN A 13 -8.57 -26.09 21.48
CA GLN A 13 -7.59 -25.20 22.09
C GLN A 13 -6.27 -25.13 21.28
N LYS A 14 -5.81 -26.27 20.72
CA LYS A 14 -4.65 -26.28 19.82
C LYS A 14 -4.92 -25.50 18.54
N THR A 15 -6.10 -25.63 17.98
CA THR A 15 -6.50 -24.92 16.76
C THR A 15 -6.58 -23.42 17.01
N GLU A 16 -7.17 -22.99 18.13
CA GLU A 16 -7.21 -21.60 18.57
C GLU A 16 -5.81 -21.00 18.73
N ASN A 17 -4.90 -21.71 19.39
CA ASN A 17 -3.51 -21.27 19.50
C ASN A 17 -2.84 -21.15 18.12
N LYS A 18 -3.12 -22.07 17.20
CA LYS A 18 -2.57 -22.01 15.84
C LYS A 18 -3.11 -20.83 15.05
N ILE A 19 -4.39 -20.50 15.23
CA ILE A 19 -5.00 -19.30 14.63
C ILE A 19 -4.27 -18.05 15.12
N LEU A 20 -4.00 -17.94 16.42
CA LEU A 20 -3.27 -16.79 16.99
C LEU A 20 -1.84 -16.67 16.41
N GLU A 21 -1.11 -17.78 16.34
CA GLU A 21 0.23 -17.80 15.71
C GLU A 21 0.19 -17.36 14.24
N LEU A 22 -0.79 -17.86 13.47
CA LEU A 22 -0.93 -17.50 12.06
C LEU A 22 -1.32 -16.03 11.88
N GLN A 23 -2.19 -15.50 12.74
CA GLN A 23 -2.53 -14.07 12.74
C GLN A 23 -1.31 -13.19 13.02
N GLU A 24 -0.45 -13.60 13.95
CA GLU A 24 0.82 -12.90 14.23
C GLU A 24 1.74 -12.93 13.01
N HIS A 25 1.89 -14.11 12.39
CA HIS A 25 2.71 -14.28 11.20
C HIS A 25 2.21 -13.40 10.04
N VAL A 26 0.90 -13.32 9.82
CA VAL A 26 0.31 -12.40 8.83
C VAL A 26 0.64 -10.95 9.16
N ARG A 27 0.59 -10.54 10.43
CA ARG A 27 0.98 -9.18 10.84
C ARG A 27 2.44 -8.90 10.53
N GLN A 28 3.33 -9.85 10.82
CA GLN A 28 4.76 -9.74 10.50
C GLN A 28 4.99 -9.61 8.99
N LEU A 29 4.32 -10.42 8.17
CA LEU A 29 4.40 -10.33 6.72
C LEU A 29 3.92 -8.98 6.19
N ARG A 30 2.84 -8.42 6.75
CA ARG A 30 2.37 -7.07 6.40
C ARG A 30 3.41 -6.00 6.73
N ILE A 31 4.08 -6.11 7.87
CA ILE A 31 5.17 -5.19 8.25
C ILE A 31 6.35 -5.34 7.28
N GLN A 32 6.76 -6.56 6.95
CA GLN A 32 7.85 -6.80 5.99
C GLN A 32 7.51 -6.25 4.60
N LYS A 33 6.28 -6.45 4.11
CA LYS A 33 5.81 -5.86 2.85
C LYS A 33 6.00 -4.34 2.86
N LYS A 34 5.50 -3.67 3.90
CA LYS A 34 5.64 -2.22 4.05
C LYS A 34 7.11 -1.79 4.09
N GLN A 35 7.96 -2.52 4.80
CA GLN A 35 9.39 -2.23 4.86
C GLN A 35 10.09 -2.38 3.50
N MET A 36 9.67 -3.33 2.67
CA MET A 36 10.20 -3.48 1.30
C MET A 36 9.76 -2.31 0.41
N GLU A 37 8.49 -1.92 0.46
CA GLU A 37 7.97 -0.74 -0.26
C GLU A 37 8.70 0.54 0.18
N ASP A 38 8.85 0.75 1.49
CA ASP A 38 9.58 1.90 2.05
C ASP A 38 11.06 1.89 1.59
N ALA A 39 11.70 0.71 1.52
CA ALA A 39 13.07 0.57 1.06
C ALA A 39 13.23 0.89 -0.45
N GLU A 40 12.26 0.52 -1.27
CA GLU A 40 12.22 0.86 -2.70
C GLU A 40 12.05 2.37 -2.91
N ILE A 41 11.14 3.01 -2.15
CA ILE A 41 10.97 4.47 -2.19
C ILE A 41 12.28 5.17 -1.83
N ILE A 42 12.95 4.75 -0.75
CA ILE A 42 14.25 5.33 -0.34
C ILE A 42 15.31 5.13 -1.42
N LYS A 43 15.34 3.95 -2.07
CA LYS A 43 16.27 3.66 -3.15
C LYS A 43 16.02 4.57 -4.35
N ALA A 44 14.77 4.77 -4.74
CA ALA A 44 14.39 5.65 -5.84
C ALA A 44 14.73 7.13 -5.52
N ILE A 45 14.48 7.60 -4.29
CA ILE A 45 14.85 8.98 -3.90
C ILE A 45 16.37 9.15 -3.91
N ARG A 46 17.11 8.13 -3.45
CA ARG A 46 18.57 8.17 -3.44
C ARG A 46 19.18 8.14 -4.85
N SER A 47 18.54 7.48 -5.81
CA SER A 47 19.04 7.41 -7.20
C SER A 47 19.02 8.77 -7.90
N MET A 48 18.12 9.68 -7.50
CA MET A 48 18.09 11.07 -7.98
C MET A 48 19.34 11.89 -7.65
N LYS A 49 20.21 11.42 -6.72
CA LYS A 49 21.48 12.07 -6.34
C LYS A 49 21.34 13.58 -6.07
N MET A 50 20.30 13.97 -5.34
CA MET A 50 19.95 15.37 -5.09
C MET A 50 20.66 15.93 -3.84
N ASP A 51 21.04 17.21 -3.89
CA ASP A 51 21.59 17.95 -2.73
C ASP A 51 20.51 18.20 -1.67
N SER A 52 20.87 18.22 -0.38
CA SER A 52 19.91 18.39 0.72
C SER A 52 19.05 19.65 0.61
N ARG A 53 19.59 20.77 0.09
CA ARG A 53 18.79 21.99 -0.12
C ARG A 53 17.76 21.80 -1.23
N LYS A 54 18.15 21.17 -2.33
CA LYS A 54 17.24 20.85 -3.44
C LYS A 54 16.17 19.86 -3.02
N MET A 55 16.51 18.89 -2.16
CA MET A 55 15.55 17.95 -1.58
C MET A 55 14.49 18.66 -0.74
N LEU A 56 14.89 19.64 0.06
CA LEU A 56 13.93 20.40 0.87
C LEU A 56 12.95 21.18 -0.01
N THR A 57 13.45 21.90 -1.03
CA THR A 57 12.59 22.62 -1.99
C THR A 57 11.69 21.68 -2.78
N PHE A 58 12.17 20.48 -3.09
CA PHE A 58 11.38 19.44 -3.76
C PHE A 58 10.24 18.90 -2.89
N LEU A 59 10.51 18.58 -1.62
CA LEU A 59 9.48 18.14 -0.67
C LEU A 59 8.44 19.24 -0.42
N ASP A 60 8.88 20.51 -0.33
CA ASP A 60 7.99 21.67 -0.23
C ASP A 60 7.14 21.82 -1.50
N GLY A 61 7.74 21.66 -2.69
CA GLY A 61 7.00 21.67 -3.96
C GLY A 61 5.94 20.57 -4.07
N ILE A 62 6.21 19.39 -3.51
CA ILE A 62 5.22 18.29 -3.45
C ILE A 62 4.08 18.61 -2.48
N GLN A 63 4.39 19.14 -1.29
CA GLN A 63 3.35 19.58 -0.34
C GLN A 63 2.46 20.68 -0.91
N ASN A 64 3.06 21.59 -1.69
CA ASN A 64 2.36 22.70 -2.34
C ASN A 64 1.72 22.31 -3.68
N GLY A 65 1.90 21.06 -4.15
CA GLY A 65 1.33 20.56 -5.40
C GLY A 65 1.92 21.18 -6.67
N THR A 66 3.07 21.86 -6.58
CA THR A 66 3.79 22.46 -7.71
C THR A 66 4.76 21.50 -8.38
N VAL A 67 4.99 20.33 -7.77
CA VAL A 67 5.90 19.30 -8.27
C VAL A 67 5.19 17.96 -8.24
N THR A 68 5.28 17.23 -9.36
CA THR A 68 4.79 15.85 -9.47
C THR A 68 5.94 14.89 -9.66
N MET A 69 5.88 13.75 -8.98
CA MET A 69 6.83 12.65 -9.15
C MET A 69 6.29 11.67 -10.21
N GLN A 70 7.17 11.23 -11.10
CA GLN A 70 6.89 10.15 -12.04
C GLN A 70 7.87 9.01 -11.79
N PHE A 71 7.35 7.78 -11.78
CA PHE A 71 8.17 6.57 -11.74
C PHE A 71 8.30 6.02 -13.15
N ASP A 72 9.51 5.70 -13.58
CA ASP A 72 9.72 4.94 -14.82
C ASP A 72 9.49 3.44 -14.60
N GLU A 73 9.50 2.66 -15.70
CA GLU A 73 9.32 1.19 -15.68
C GLU A 73 10.40 0.47 -14.83
N GLU A 74 11.48 1.16 -14.49
CA GLU A 74 12.63 0.66 -13.73
C GLU A 74 12.59 1.09 -12.26
N GLY A 75 11.54 1.82 -11.84
CA GLY A 75 11.30 2.27 -10.48
C GLY A 75 12.16 3.47 -10.05
N ASN A 76 12.78 4.18 -10.99
CA ASN A 76 13.48 5.42 -10.70
C ASN A 76 12.52 6.60 -10.65
N LEU A 77 12.82 7.54 -9.77
CA LEU A 77 12.06 8.78 -9.62
C LEU A 77 12.59 9.84 -10.57
N SER A 78 11.71 10.35 -11.42
CA SER A 78 11.93 11.55 -12.23
C SER A 78 11.07 12.70 -11.71
N MET A 79 11.64 13.90 -11.75
CA MET A 79 10.95 15.14 -11.38
C MET A 79 10.50 15.83 -12.66
N ASP A 80 9.19 15.93 -12.86
CA ASP A 80 8.65 16.85 -13.87
C ASP A 80 8.38 18.19 -13.19
N SER A 81 9.13 19.21 -13.59
CA SER A 81 8.88 20.58 -13.13
C SER A 81 7.79 21.14 -14.03
N SER A 82 6.54 20.91 -13.68
CA SER A 82 5.45 21.62 -14.34
C SER A 82 5.53 23.09 -13.90
N GLU A 83 6.23 23.89 -14.70
CA GLU A 83 6.12 25.35 -14.67
C GLU A 83 4.74 25.73 -15.23
N THR A 84 3.68 25.30 -14.54
CA THR A 84 2.30 25.60 -14.93
C THR A 84 1.61 26.20 -13.73
N GLY A 85 1.65 27.53 -13.67
CA GLY A 85 0.56 28.27 -13.06
C GLY A 85 -0.76 27.74 -13.60
N ILE A 86 -1.62 27.33 -12.68
CA ILE A 86 -3.08 27.17 -12.85
C ILE A 86 -3.51 26.87 -14.28
N LYS A 87 -3.53 25.58 -14.66
CA LYS A 87 -4.50 25.09 -15.64
C LYS A 87 -5.13 23.81 -15.11
N LYS A 88 -6.25 23.99 -14.40
CA LYS A 88 -7.39 23.08 -14.59
C LYS A 88 -7.71 23.10 -16.07
N GLU A 89 -7.54 21.98 -16.76
CA GLU A 89 -8.49 21.47 -17.76
C GLU A 89 -8.04 20.09 -18.26
N GLU A 90 -8.84 19.09 -17.85
CA GLU A 90 -9.29 17.94 -18.64
C GLU A 90 -8.29 17.33 -19.63
N ASN A 91 -7.49 16.37 -19.18
CA ASN A 91 -7.04 15.29 -20.08
C ASN A 91 -6.63 13.99 -19.35
N MET A 92 -7.40 13.59 -18.35
CA MET A 92 -7.23 12.30 -17.63
C MET A 92 -8.51 11.45 -17.61
N ASP A 93 -9.43 11.68 -18.56
CA ASP A 93 -10.63 10.85 -18.70
C ASP A 93 -10.42 9.58 -19.55
N ARG A 94 -9.17 9.21 -19.87
CA ARG A 94 -8.90 8.04 -20.73
C ARG A 94 -8.27 6.82 -20.08
N GLU A 95 -7.87 6.87 -18.81
CA GLU A 95 -7.28 5.70 -18.13
C GLU A 95 -7.88 5.40 -16.75
N MET A 96 -9.13 5.80 -16.51
CA MET A 96 -9.96 5.28 -15.42
C MET A 96 -11.05 4.32 -15.95
N SER A 97 -10.78 3.63 -17.06
CA SER A 97 -11.68 2.62 -17.63
C SER A 97 -11.41 1.19 -17.13
N THR A 98 -10.46 0.98 -16.22
CA THR A 98 -10.20 -0.36 -15.66
C THR A 98 -9.95 -0.26 -14.16
N GLY A 99 -11.01 -0.32 -13.35
CA GLY A 99 -10.84 -0.32 -11.90
C GLY A 99 -12.11 -0.23 -11.05
N LEU A 100 -13.30 -0.08 -11.63
CA LEU A 100 -14.56 -0.32 -10.91
C LEU A 100 -14.80 -1.82 -10.82
N ILE A 101 -14.08 -2.50 -9.92
CA ILE A 101 -14.61 -3.70 -9.29
C ILE A 101 -15.48 -3.19 -8.15
N GLU A 102 -16.77 -3.03 -8.45
CA GLU A 102 -17.83 -2.97 -7.45
C GLU A 102 -17.87 -4.34 -6.75
N GLU A 103 -17.28 -4.47 -5.57
CA GLU A 103 -17.69 -5.50 -4.62
C GLU A 103 -18.88 -4.95 -3.81
N ARG A 104 -20.06 -5.01 -4.44
CA ARG A 104 -21.42 -5.02 -3.88
C ARG A 104 -22.18 -5.99 -4.81
N GLU A 105 -22.95 -6.99 -4.41
CA GLU A 105 -23.64 -7.39 -3.17
C GLU A 105 -23.40 -8.93 -3.03
N ASP A 106 -23.62 -9.60 -1.90
CA ASP A 106 -24.91 -10.22 -1.61
C ASP A 106 -25.03 -10.52 -0.11
N LEU A 107 -25.83 -9.73 0.60
CA LEU A 107 -26.55 -10.19 1.78
C LEU A 107 -27.92 -10.65 1.29
N GLU A 108 -28.04 -11.93 0.92
CA GLU A 108 -29.35 -12.57 0.82
C GLU A 108 -29.75 -13.01 2.22
N ASP A 109 -30.57 -12.15 2.84
CA ASP A 109 -31.54 -12.56 3.84
C ASP A 109 -32.56 -13.49 3.15
N GLU A 110 -32.67 -14.75 3.59
CA GLU A 110 -33.88 -15.55 3.41
C GLU A 110 -34.58 -15.72 4.77
N GLU A 111 -35.90 -15.57 4.74
CA GLU A 111 -36.90 -15.69 5.83
C GLU A 111 -36.76 -16.93 6.74
#